data_AF-A0A7Y5C931-F1
#
_entry.id   AF-A0A7Y5C931-F1
#
_cell.length_a   1.000
_cell.length_b   1.000
_cell.length_c   1.000
_cell.angle_alpha   90.00
_cell.angle_beta   90.00
_cell.angle_gamma   90.00
#
_symmetry.space_group_name_H-M   'P 1'
#
loop_
_entity.id
_entity.type
_entity.pdbx_description
1 polymer ?
#
loop_
_entity_poly.entity_id
_entity_poly.type
_entity_poly.pdbx_seq_one_letter_code
_entity_poly.pdbx_strand_id
1 'polypeptide(L)'
;MPNFATESDVRLRFQLNDAALVPADLIEACIDDAHREIERFLDPEVDADPPDQELVTGETLLAGAYLYRALAAKDAFCQRNVTIGGQRIEEGERFRALMAIAALTEKQAWFVLEPYLAAQPVRLVVECTESAPVLGDA
;
A
#
# COMPACT_ATOMS: atom_id res chain seq x y z
N MET A 1 -14.94 -4.79 -11.96
CA MET A 1 -14.46 -4.60 -13.36
C MET A 1 -13.11 -5.34 -13.48
N PRO A 2 -12.47 -5.45 -14.66
CA PRO A 2 -11.04 -5.78 -14.66
C PRO A 2 -10.23 -4.66 -14.01
N ASN A 3 -9.06 -4.99 -13.46
CA ASN A 3 -8.13 -4.00 -12.92
C ASN A 3 -7.75 -2.96 -13.99
N PHE A 4 -7.52 -1.72 -13.58
CA PHE A 4 -7.17 -0.61 -14.48
C PHE A 4 -5.68 -0.64 -14.85
N ALA A 5 -4.84 -1.00 -13.90
CA ALA A 5 -3.40 -1.08 -14.01
C ALA A 5 -2.93 -2.53 -14.13
N THR A 6 -1.76 -2.69 -14.76
CA THR A 6 -1.09 -3.98 -14.92
C THR A 6 0.17 -4.06 -14.05
N GLU A 7 0.72 -5.26 -13.90
CA GLU A 7 2.03 -5.46 -13.25
C GLU A 7 3.12 -4.58 -13.91
N SER A 8 3.07 -4.43 -15.24
CA SER A 8 4.05 -3.65 -15.99
C SER A 8 4.00 -2.17 -15.63
N ASP A 9 2.80 -1.62 -15.41
CA ASP A 9 2.62 -0.22 -15.02
C ASP A 9 3.25 0.06 -13.66
N VAL A 10 3.01 -0.82 -12.68
CA VAL A 10 3.59 -0.72 -11.33
C VAL A 10 5.11 -0.84 -11.39
N ARG A 11 5.64 -1.85 -12.10
CA ARG A 11 7.10 -2.02 -12.21
C ARG A 11 7.78 -0.83 -12.86
N LEU A 12 7.22 -0.33 -13.96
CA LEU A 12 7.76 0.82 -14.68
C LEU A 12 7.71 2.08 -13.81
N ARG A 13 6.58 2.33 -13.13
CA ARG A 13 6.37 3.53 -12.32
C ARG A 13 7.33 3.62 -11.13
N PHE A 14 7.57 2.50 -10.45
CA PHE A 14 8.41 2.44 -9.25
C PHE A 14 9.83 1.89 -9.50
N GLN A 15 10.20 1.67 -10.78
CA GLN A 15 11.51 1.17 -11.20
C GLN A 15 11.89 -0.16 -10.52
N LEU A 16 10.92 -1.08 -10.41
CA LEU A 16 11.06 -2.35 -9.70
C LEU A 16 11.69 -3.42 -10.58
N ASN A 17 13.02 -3.35 -10.72
CA ASN A 17 13.79 -4.22 -11.61
C ASN A 17 14.14 -5.59 -10.98
N ASP A 18 14.00 -5.74 -9.66
CA ASP A 18 14.31 -6.98 -8.95
C ASP A 18 13.04 -7.83 -8.74
N ALA A 19 12.82 -8.79 -9.64
CA ALA A 19 11.69 -9.72 -9.56
C ALA A 19 11.82 -10.76 -8.43
N ALA A 20 13.02 -10.97 -7.88
CA ALA A 20 13.21 -11.89 -6.75
C ALA A 20 12.80 -11.23 -5.43
N LEU A 21 13.11 -9.94 -5.28
CA LEU A 21 12.69 -9.16 -4.11
C LEU A 21 11.19 -8.82 -4.17
N VAL A 22 10.67 -8.54 -5.37
CA VAL A 22 9.28 -8.19 -5.64
C VAL A 22 8.67 -9.15 -6.67
N PRO A 23 8.11 -10.29 -6.20
CA PRO A 23 7.43 -11.26 -7.06
C PRO A 23 6.20 -10.66 -7.75
N ALA A 24 5.86 -11.19 -8.94
CA ALA A 24 4.67 -10.77 -9.70
C ALA A 24 3.39 -10.94 -8.87
N ASP A 25 3.21 -12.09 -8.23
CA ASP A 25 2.03 -12.39 -7.38
C ASP A 25 1.80 -11.35 -6.27
N LEU A 26 2.88 -10.76 -5.73
CA LEU A 26 2.78 -9.70 -4.72
C LEU A 26 2.27 -8.39 -5.33
N ILE A 27 2.74 -8.05 -6.54
CA ILE A 27 2.27 -6.87 -7.27
C ILE A 27 0.80 -7.06 -7.64
N GLU A 28 0.43 -8.21 -8.20
CA GLU A 28 -0.95 -8.52 -8.58
C GLU A 28 -1.89 -8.44 -7.38
N ALA A 29 -1.53 -9.01 -6.23
CA ALA A 29 -2.33 -8.90 -5.01
C ALA A 29 -2.50 -7.43 -4.56
N CYS A 30 -1.46 -6.61 -4.68
CA CYS A 30 -1.53 -5.19 -4.34
C CYS A 30 -2.39 -4.39 -5.34
N ILE A 31 -2.38 -4.76 -6.63
CA ILE A 31 -3.27 -4.18 -7.64
C ILE A 31 -4.72 -4.56 -7.35
N ASP A 32 -5.00 -5.83 -7.05
CA ASP A 32 -6.35 -6.30 -6.72
C ASP A 32 -6.92 -5.57 -5.49
N ASP A 33 -6.10 -5.39 -4.45
CA ASP A 33 -6.52 -4.68 -3.24
C ASP A 33 -6.75 -3.19 -3.52
N ALA A 34 -5.89 -2.55 -4.34
CA ALA A 34 -6.08 -1.18 -4.78
C ALA A 34 -7.36 -1.03 -5.61
N HIS A 35 -7.61 -1.94 -6.56
CA HIS A 35 -8.80 -1.95 -7.41
C HIS A 35 -10.07 -2.03 -6.57
N ARG A 36 -10.15 -3.01 -5.65
CA ARG A 36 -11.28 -3.15 -4.73
C ARG A 36 -11.51 -1.91 -3.90
N GLU A 37 -10.46 -1.22 -3.48
CA GLU A 37 -10.60 0.00 -2.71
C GLU A 37 -11.12 1.16 -3.55
N ILE A 38 -10.64 1.31 -4.79
CA ILE A 38 -11.14 2.31 -5.73
C ILE A 38 -12.61 2.04 -6.05
N GLU A 39 -12.99 0.81 -6.38
CA GLU A 39 -14.39 0.43 -6.67
C GLU A 39 -15.35 0.78 -5.53
N ARG A 40 -14.89 0.79 -4.27
CA ARG A 40 -15.71 1.19 -3.12
C ARG A 40 -16.06 2.68 -3.07
N PHE A 41 -15.24 3.52 -3.70
CA PHE A 41 -15.38 4.98 -3.68
C PHE A 41 -15.67 5.57 -5.06
N LEU A 42 -15.51 4.79 -6.13
CA LEU A 42 -15.79 5.17 -7.50
C LEU A 42 -17.23 5.62 -7.64
N ASP A 43 -17.43 6.75 -8.32
CA ASP A 43 -18.77 7.21 -8.65
C ASP A 43 -19.45 6.23 -9.62
N PRO A 44 -20.65 5.68 -9.30
CA PRO A 44 -21.36 4.77 -10.19
C PRO A 44 -21.69 5.37 -11.57
N GLU A 45 -21.67 6.69 -11.72
CA GLU A 45 -21.90 7.37 -12.99
C GLU A 45 -20.65 7.46 -13.87
N VAL A 46 -19.46 7.13 -13.34
CA VAL A 46 -18.21 7.12 -14.12
C VAL A 46 -18.19 5.89 -15.02
N ASP A 47 -18.11 6.13 -16.33
CA ASP A 47 -17.77 5.11 -17.31
C ASP A 47 -16.26 4.88 -17.31
N ALA A 48 -15.83 3.71 -16.83
CA ALA A 48 -14.43 3.35 -16.68
C ALA A 48 -13.99 2.25 -17.69
N ASP A 49 -14.76 2.02 -18.75
CA ASP A 49 -14.39 1.10 -19.85
C ASP A 49 -14.44 1.79 -21.23
N PRO A 50 -13.28 2.16 -21.82
CA PRO A 50 -11.93 1.91 -21.33
C PRO A 50 -11.54 2.85 -20.18
N PRO A 51 -10.61 2.45 -19.30
CA PRO A 51 -10.20 3.30 -18.19
C PRO A 51 -9.40 4.51 -18.67
N ASP A 52 -9.73 5.66 -18.13
CA ASP A 52 -8.94 6.89 -18.27
C ASP A 52 -7.53 6.70 -17.70
N GLN A 53 -6.55 7.42 -18.28
CA GLN A 53 -5.15 7.31 -17.88
C GLN A 53 -4.94 7.70 -16.41
N GLU A 54 -5.75 8.61 -15.89
CA GLU A 54 -5.77 9.03 -14.50
C GLU A 54 -6.24 7.91 -13.55
N LEU A 55 -7.24 7.11 -13.96
CA LEU A 55 -7.68 5.92 -13.21
C LEU A 55 -6.56 4.87 -13.16
N VAL A 56 -5.92 4.60 -14.30
CA VAL A 56 -4.76 3.70 -14.39
C VAL A 56 -3.62 4.20 -13.48
N THR A 57 -3.32 5.50 -13.53
CA THR A 57 -2.27 6.13 -12.73
C THR A 57 -2.60 6.08 -11.23
N GLY A 58 -3.84 6.35 -10.86
CA GLY A 58 -4.33 6.30 -9.49
C GLY A 58 -4.22 4.90 -8.89
N GLU A 59 -4.70 3.88 -9.61
CA GLU A 59 -4.57 2.48 -9.18
C GLU A 59 -3.12 2.04 -9.10
N THR A 60 -2.29 2.41 -10.08
CA THR A 60 -0.84 2.12 -10.07
C THR A 60 -0.18 2.71 -8.81
N LEU A 61 -0.49 3.96 -8.46
CA LEU A 61 0.07 4.61 -7.28
C LEU A 61 -0.43 3.96 -5.99
N LEU A 62 -1.71 3.62 -5.90
CA LEU A 62 -2.29 2.98 -4.73
C LEU A 62 -1.72 1.57 -4.51
N ALA A 63 -1.62 0.78 -5.57
CA ALA A 63 -0.94 -0.53 -5.55
C ALA A 63 0.52 -0.40 -5.11
N GLY A 64 1.23 0.62 -5.59
CA GLY A 64 2.60 0.92 -5.15
C GLY A 64 2.71 1.27 -3.66
N ALA A 65 1.74 2.01 -3.12
CA ALA A 65 1.68 2.29 -1.68
C ALA A 65 1.50 1.01 -0.86
N TYR A 66 0.65 0.08 -1.31
CA TYR A 66 0.42 -1.20 -0.65
C TYR A 66 1.64 -2.10 -0.74
N LEU A 67 2.30 -2.10 -1.90
CA LEU A 67 3.55 -2.80 -2.07
C LEU A 67 4.63 -2.30 -1.10
N TYR A 68 4.81 -0.99 -0.94
CA TYR A 68 5.79 -0.46 0.02
C TYR A 68 5.46 -0.83 1.47
N ARG A 69 4.17 -0.87 1.85
CA ARG A 69 3.74 -1.37 3.17
C ARG A 69 4.05 -2.84 3.35
N ALA A 70 3.79 -3.67 2.33
CA ALA A 70 4.08 -5.09 2.36
C ALA A 70 5.59 -5.36 2.49
N LEU A 71 6.41 -4.62 1.74
CA LEU A 71 7.88 -4.69 1.85
C LEU A 71 8.37 -4.25 3.23
N ALA A 72 7.83 -3.15 3.77
CA ALA A 72 8.16 -2.71 5.13
C ALA A 72 7.78 -3.76 6.18
N ALA A 73 6.60 -4.38 6.06
CA ALA A 73 6.15 -5.44 6.96
C ALA A 73 7.05 -6.69 6.87
N LYS A 74 7.44 -7.09 5.66
CA LYS A 74 8.39 -8.20 5.43
C LYS A 74 9.74 -7.90 6.08
N ASP A 75 10.28 -6.70 5.86
CA ASP A 75 11.55 -6.27 6.46
C ASP A 75 11.47 -6.31 8.01
N ALA A 76 10.38 -5.79 8.59
CA ALA A 76 10.18 -5.81 10.05
C ALA A 76 10.05 -7.24 10.63
N PHE A 77 9.38 -8.15 9.90
CA PHE A 77 9.26 -9.55 10.30
C PHE A 77 10.62 -10.27 10.28
N CYS A 78 11.40 -10.11 9.20
CA CYS A 78 12.74 -10.67 9.09
C CYS A 78 13.64 -10.20 10.24
N GLN A 79 13.56 -8.94 10.64
CA GLN A 79 14.34 -8.39 11.76
C GLN A 79 14.03 -9.05 13.11
N ARG A 80 12.76 -9.41 13.37
CA ARG A 80 12.37 -10.09 14.62
C ARG A 80 13.07 -11.44 14.76
N ASN A 81 13.38 -12.10 13.65
CA ASN A 81 14.03 -13.42 13.62
C ASN A 81 15.57 -13.34 13.71
N VAL A 82 16.17 -12.16 13.47
CA VAL A 82 17.64 -11.96 13.47
C VAL A 82 18.15 -11.39 14.80
N THR A 83 17.27 -11.00 15.72
CA THR A 83 17.67 -10.44 17.02
C THR A 83 18.15 -11.54 17.99
N ILE A 84 19.40 -12.00 17.83
CA ILE A 84 20.17 -12.81 18.80
C ILE A 84 21.44 -12.01 19.13
N GLY A 85 21.56 -11.46 20.35
CA GLY A 85 22.79 -10.78 20.79
C GLY A 85 22.73 -9.26 20.99
N GLY A 86 21.54 -8.63 20.92
CA GLY A 86 21.31 -7.35 21.60
C GLY A 86 21.79 -6.04 20.93
N GLN A 87 22.17 -6.05 19.64
CA GLN A 87 22.41 -4.79 18.91
C GLN A 87 21.47 -4.64 17.71
N ARG A 88 20.75 -3.52 17.66
CA ARG A 88 19.71 -3.21 16.66
C ARG A 88 19.72 -1.69 16.41
N ILE A 89 20.54 -1.20 15.48
CA ILE A 89 20.69 0.27 15.32
C ILE A 89 20.57 0.81 13.86
N GLU A 90 20.72 0.04 12.77
CA GLU A 90 20.69 0.66 11.42
C GLU A 90 19.39 0.48 10.60
N GLU A 91 18.63 -0.61 10.76
CA GLU A 91 17.54 -0.95 9.80
C GLU A 91 16.14 -0.43 10.16
N GLY A 92 15.98 0.22 11.32
CA GLY A 92 14.71 0.87 11.70
C GLY A 92 14.37 2.08 10.83
N GLU A 93 15.38 2.75 10.28
CA GLU A 93 15.20 3.89 9.37
C GLU A 93 14.60 3.45 8.03
N ARG A 94 14.98 2.27 7.51
CA ARG A 94 14.45 1.71 6.27
C ARG A 94 12.95 1.42 6.36
N PHE A 95 12.49 0.81 7.46
CA PHE A 95 11.06 0.58 7.70
C PHE A 95 10.30 1.92 7.70
N ARG A 96 10.79 2.92 8.44
CA ARG A 96 10.17 4.25 8.51
C ARG A 96 10.15 4.94 7.14
N ALA A 97 11.23 4.84 6.37
CA ALA A 97 11.32 5.41 5.03
C ALA A 97 10.31 4.77 4.08
N LEU A 98 10.19 3.44 4.06
CA LEU A 98 9.21 2.72 3.24
C LEU A 98 7.77 3.09 3.61
N MET A 99 7.46 3.17 4.91
CA MET A 99 6.14 3.61 5.38
C MET A 99 5.83 5.07 5.02
N ALA A 100 6.84 5.96 5.08
CA ALA A 100 6.68 7.36 4.69
C ALA A 100 6.44 7.51 3.19
N ILE A 101 7.18 6.76 2.35
CA ILE A 101 6.96 6.71 0.90
C ILE A 101 5.56 6.17 0.61
N ALA A 102 5.15 5.07 1.25
CA ALA A 102 3.82 4.52 1.08
C ALA A 102 2.71 5.55 1.37
N ALA A 103 2.83 6.28 2.48
CA ALA A 103 1.84 7.31 2.85
C ALA A 103 1.81 8.49 1.87
N LEU A 104 2.97 8.90 1.34
CA LEU A 104 3.05 9.95 0.33
C LEU A 104 2.42 9.50 -0.99
N THR A 105 2.78 8.30 -1.46
CA THR A 105 2.27 7.71 -2.70
C THR A 105 0.77 7.50 -2.64
N GLU A 106 0.24 6.99 -1.53
CA GLU A 106 -1.21 6.86 -1.31
C GLU A 106 -1.91 8.22 -1.36
N LYS A 107 -1.36 9.24 -0.71
CA LYS A 107 -1.92 10.60 -0.77
C LYS A 107 -1.96 11.11 -2.22
N GLN A 108 -0.93 10.84 -3.00
CA GLN A 108 -0.88 11.22 -4.41
C GLN A 108 -1.89 10.43 -5.25
N ALA A 109 -2.06 9.13 -4.99
CA ALA A 109 -3.06 8.29 -5.65
C ALA A 109 -4.47 8.89 -5.48
N TRP A 110 -4.86 9.17 -4.23
CA TRP A 110 -6.17 9.73 -3.94
C TRP A 110 -6.38 11.14 -4.49
N PHE A 111 -5.32 11.93 -4.60
CA PHE A 111 -5.40 13.24 -5.25
C PHE A 111 -5.66 13.12 -6.75
N VAL A 112 -5.03 12.15 -7.43
CA VAL A 112 -5.28 11.89 -8.86
C VAL A 112 -6.69 11.33 -9.10
N LEU A 113 -7.16 10.47 -8.19
CA LEU A 113 -8.47 9.84 -8.28
C LEU A 113 -9.63 10.76 -7.90
N GLU A 114 -9.37 11.88 -7.21
CA GLU A 114 -10.41 12.78 -6.68
C GLU A 114 -11.56 13.11 -7.65
N PRO A 115 -11.32 13.36 -8.96
CA PRO A 115 -12.40 13.66 -9.92
C PRO A 115 -13.38 12.50 -10.17
N TYR A 116 -13.00 11.26 -9.85
CA TYR A 116 -13.74 10.04 -10.16
C TYR A 116 -14.50 9.47 -8.95
N LEU A 117 -14.40 10.08 -7.77
CA LEU A 117 -14.95 9.54 -6.53
C LEU A 117 -16.29 10.18 -6.18
N ALA A 118 -17.31 9.37 -5.88
CA ALA A 118 -18.61 9.85 -5.39
C ALA A 118 -18.52 10.49 -4.00
N ALA A 119 -17.53 10.07 -3.19
CA ALA A 119 -17.20 10.67 -1.91
C ALA A 119 -15.71 10.50 -1.62
N GLN A 120 -15.07 11.55 -1.13
CA GLN A 120 -13.66 11.49 -0.73
C GLN A 120 -13.53 10.53 0.48
N PRO A 121 -12.62 9.53 0.42
CA PRO A 121 -12.49 8.57 1.51
C PRO A 121 -12.06 9.26 2.81
N VAL A 122 -12.87 9.11 3.86
CA VAL A 122 -12.50 9.55 5.21
C VAL A 122 -11.43 8.59 5.72
N ARG A 123 -10.21 9.10 5.98
CA ARG A 123 -9.16 8.32 6.64
C ARG A 123 -9.62 8.00 8.06
N LEU A 124 -10.09 6.76 8.28
CA LEU A 124 -10.33 6.27 9.62
C LEU A 124 -8.98 6.05 10.31
N VAL A 125 -8.67 6.92 11.28
CA VAL A 125 -7.61 6.62 12.25
C VAL A 125 -8.11 5.40 13.03
N VAL A 126 -7.43 4.26 12.88
CA VAL A 126 -7.74 3.05 13.64
C VAL A 126 -7.72 3.42 15.11
N GLU A 127 -8.88 3.36 15.77
CA GLU A 127 -8.99 3.62 17.19
C GLU A 127 -8.03 2.67 17.91
N CYS A 128 -7.10 3.24 18.69
CA CYS A 128 -6.21 2.49 19.55
C CYS A 128 -7.06 1.54 20.41
N THR A 129 -6.95 0.23 20.18
CA THR A 129 -7.48 -0.76 21.13
C THR A 129 -6.85 -0.49 22.50
N GLU A 130 -7.69 -0.27 23.51
CA GLU A 130 -7.26 -0.09 24.89
C GLU A 130 -6.40 -1.27 25.34
N SER A 131 -5.20 -0.99 25.86
CA SER A 131 -4.34 -2.01 26.45
C SER A 131 -4.97 -2.51 27.75
N ALA A 132 -5.41 -3.78 27.79
CA ALA A 132 -5.83 -4.41 29.04
C ALA A 132 -4.60 -4.70 29.92
N PRO A 133 -4.59 -4.29 31.20
CA PRO A 133 -3.52 -4.67 32.12
C PRO A 133 -3.55 -6.18 32.35
N VAL A 134 -2.45 -6.85 32.05
CA VAL A 134 -2.24 -8.26 32.42
C VAL A 134 -1.97 -8.31 33.92
N LEU A 135 -2.94 -8.80 34.69
CA LEU A 135 -2.82 -9.05 36.12
C LEU A 135 -1.75 -10.13 36.37
N GLY A 136 -0.57 -9.67 36.78
CA GLY A 136 0.39 -10.44 37.56
C GLY A 136 0.77 -9.57 38.75
N ASP A 137 0.14 -9.83 39.91
CA ASP A 137 0.75 -9.76 41.25
C ASP A 137 -0.33 -9.95 42.33
N ALA A 138 -0.37 -11.18 42.88
CA ALA A 138 -0.47 -11.57 44.29
C ALA A 138 -0.98 -13.02 44.42
#